data_AF-A0A955DZB6-F1
#
_entry.id   AF-A0A955DZB6-F1
#
_cell.length_a   1.000
_cell.length_b   1.000
_cell.length_c   1.000
_cell.angle_alpha   90.00
_cell.angle_beta   90.00
_cell.angle_gamma   90.00
#
_symmetry.space_group_name_H-M   'P 1'
#
loop_
_entity.id
_entity.type
_entity.pdbx_description
1 polymer ?
#
loop_
_entity_poly.entity_id
_entity_poly.type
_entity_poly.pdbx_seq_one_letter_code
_entity_poly.pdbx_strand_id
1 'polypeptide(L)'
;AEQLRDEYVISAVGTVKERDENLKNPNIESGNVEVVVSELNILNRAEPLPIQVNSDQNISEEIRLKYRYLDLRRTKMQNMLKKRAELFSFMRKFMEQNEFTDVTTPVLANSSPEGARDFLVPSRFQQGNYYALPQSPQQFKQLLMVGGVPRYYQMATCFRDEDPRADRLYGEFYHLDMEMSFVESGQEVRDMMEPLIKSLVTDFAGKTIAGGAVVYMTHHEAAEKYGSDKPDLRYGMELVELSDILENTEFGVFKNAEVVKAICVKGGAGLSRSQIDSFTEIAKKEGAGGLAYIIYEGGEAKSPIAKFLNETELSGIKEKLGASNGDAIFFGADKRSLVNKVLGKLRIEFANHFKLKDPNVISLVWIIDFPFYEWDETHKKVDFGHNPFSMPKGGVEALKAAKTDEEKLAIVADQYDMAMNGYEICSGAVRNHNPEVMYEAFGILGYDRSYVDAKFGAMINAFKYGAPPHAGCAFGIDRMFMELMGETNIREVVAFPKNGSGVDVMMNSPSEVDPQQLKELGL
;
A
#
# COMPACT_ATOMS: atom_id res chain seq x y z
N ALA A 1 18.21 -37.56 31.04
CA ALA A 1 17.58 -37.56 29.70
C ALA A 1 16.06 -37.79 29.78
N GLU A 2 15.58 -38.83 30.48
CA GLU A 2 14.16 -39.24 30.49
C GLU A 2 13.14 -38.18 30.98
N GLN A 3 13.61 -37.18 31.74
CA GLN A 3 12.78 -36.06 32.21
C GLN A 3 12.59 -34.94 31.19
N LEU A 4 13.36 -34.93 30.08
CA LEU A 4 13.26 -33.88 29.07
C LEU A 4 11.90 -33.95 28.38
N ARG A 5 11.35 -32.78 28.10
CA ARG A 5 10.14 -32.57 27.30
C ARG A 5 10.44 -31.49 26.27
N ASP A 6 9.56 -31.36 25.30
CA ASP A 6 9.66 -30.34 24.25
C ASP A 6 9.84 -28.95 24.85
N GLU A 7 10.67 -28.14 24.20
CA GLU A 7 10.94 -26.74 24.54
C GLU A 7 11.58 -26.48 25.92
N TYR A 8 12.07 -27.52 26.60
CA TYR A 8 12.97 -27.33 27.74
C TYR A 8 14.25 -26.62 27.26
N VAL A 9 14.66 -25.58 27.99
CA VAL A 9 15.92 -24.91 27.74
C VAL A 9 17.01 -25.70 28.46
N ILE A 10 17.97 -26.21 27.69
CA ILE A 10 19.05 -27.06 28.21
C ILE A 10 20.42 -26.49 27.85
N SER A 11 21.41 -26.83 28.67
CA SER A 11 22.82 -26.75 28.31
C SER A 11 23.38 -28.16 28.29
N ALA A 12 24.16 -28.49 27.26
CA ALA A 12 24.78 -29.80 27.12
C ALA A 12 26.26 -29.63 26.74
N VAL A 13 27.13 -30.40 27.39
CA VAL A 13 28.55 -30.52 27.04
C VAL A 13 28.80 -31.96 26.63
N GLY A 14 29.55 -32.15 25.56
CA GLY A 14 29.84 -33.49 25.03
C GLY A 14 30.88 -33.47 23.92
N THR A 15 31.17 -34.66 23.41
CA THR A 15 32.10 -34.83 22.30
C THR A 15 31.32 -34.99 20.99
N VAL A 16 31.71 -34.23 19.96
CA VAL A 16 31.14 -34.40 18.61
C VAL A 16 31.68 -35.68 17.99
N LYS A 17 30.79 -36.52 17.46
CA LYS A 17 31.13 -37.77 16.78
C LYS A 17 30.39 -37.85 15.44
N GLU A 18 31.02 -38.49 14.46
CA GLU A 18 30.32 -38.88 13.24
C GLU A 18 29.22 -39.91 13.55
N ARG A 19 28.06 -39.74 12.91
CA ARG A 19 26.97 -40.72 13.00
C ARG A 19 27.32 -41.95 12.19
N ASP A 20 26.81 -43.10 12.64
CA ASP A 20 26.85 -44.32 11.84
C ASP A 20 26.15 -44.11 10.50
N GLU A 21 26.59 -44.79 9.44
CA GLU A 21 26.13 -44.59 8.05
C GLU A 21 24.60 -44.63 7.90
N ASN A 22 23.91 -45.47 8.68
CA ASN A 22 22.45 -45.61 8.66
C ASN A 22 21.69 -44.54 9.48
N LEU A 23 22.40 -43.69 10.25
CA LEU A 23 21.83 -42.63 11.08
C LEU A 23 22.14 -41.21 10.56
N LYS A 24 22.91 -41.10 9.47
CA LYS A 24 23.15 -39.84 8.77
C LYS A 24 21.84 -39.31 8.19
N ASN A 25 21.53 -38.03 8.47
CA ASN A 25 20.31 -37.38 7.99
C ASN A 25 20.64 -36.28 6.96
N PRO A 26 20.47 -36.50 5.66
CA PRO A 26 20.83 -35.51 4.64
C PRO A 26 19.91 -34.27 4.65
N ASN A 27 18.81 -34.28 5.42
CA ASN A 27 17.83 -33.19 5.43
C ASN A 27 18.13 -32.10 6.47
N ILE A 28 19.17 -32.24 7.28
CA ILE A 28 19.61 -31.21 8.25
C ILE A 28 21.11 -30.98 8.12
N GLU A 29 21.55 -29.74 8.32
CA GLU A 29 22.96 -29.33 8.13
C GLU A 29 23.92 -30.10 9.04
N SER A 30 23.52 -30.37 10.29
CA SER A 30 24.28 -31.16 11.27
C SER A 30 24.07 -32.68 11.13
N GLY A 31 23.50 -33.14 10.02
CA GLY A 31 23.00 -34.50 9.87
C GLY A 31 24.03 -35.62 9.84
N ASN A 32 25.30 -35.29 9.62
CA ASN A 32 26.41 -36.25 9.60
C ASN A 32 27.05 -36.48 10.98
N VAL A 33 26.73 -35.64 11.96
CA VAL A 33 27.36 -35.66 13.29
C VAL A 33 26.33 -35.65 14.41
N GLU A 34 26.74 -36.07 15.58
CA GLU A 34 25.95 -35.99 16.82
C GLU A 34 26.86 -35.61 18.01
N VAL A 35 26.25 -35.19 19.12
CA VAL A 35 26.97 -34.87 20.35
C VAL A 35 26.73 -36.00 21.35
N VAL A 36 27.79 -36.73 21.71
CA VAL A 36 27.76 -37.67 22.82
C VAL A 36 27.87 -36.87 24.12
N VAL A 37 26.72 -36.64 24.75
CA VAL A 37 26.58 -35.75 25.90
C VAL A 37 27.21 -36.37 27.16
N SER A 38 28.19 -35.68 27.74
CA SER A 38 28.82 -36.04 29.02
C SER A 38 28.24 -35.28 30.21
N GLU A 39 27.72 -34.07 29.98
CA GLU A 39 27.04 -33.24 30.98
C GLU A 39 25.77 -32.63 30.40
N LEU A 40 24.66 -32.71 31.14
CA LEU A 40 23.37 -32.16 30.75
C LEU A 40 22.72 -31.42 31.91
N ASN A 41 22.46 -30.13 31.71
CA ASN A 41 21.80 -29.27 32.68
C ASN A 41 20.47 -28.76 32.11
N ILE A 42 19.39 -28.89 32.89
CA ILE A 42 18.11 -28.26 32.58
C ILE A 42 18.19 -26.82 33.12
N LEU A 43 18.26 -25.84 32.20
CA LEU A 43 18.31 -24.43 32.55
C LEU A 43 16.92 -23.90 32.89
N ASN A 44 15.91 -24.31 32.12
CA ASN A 44 14.53 -23.98 32.39
C ASN A 44 13.58 -25.06 31.85
N ARG A 45 12.50 -25.32 32.60
CA ARG A 45 11.45 -26.25 32.21
C ARG A 45 10.36 -25.51 31.45
N ALA A 46 9.72 -26.18 30.50
CA ALA A 46 8.53 -25.68 29.82
C ALA A 46 7.29 -26.44 30.27
N GLU A 47 6.16 -25.73 30.33
CA GLU A 47 4.83 -26.36 30.46
C GLU A 47 4.38 -26.96 29.12
N PRO A 48 3.34 -27.81 29.10
CA PRO A 48 2.72 -28.26 27.86
C PRO A 48 2.35 -27.07 26.96
N LEU A 49 2.83 -27.10 25.73
CA LEU A 49 2.76 -25.93 24.87
C LEU A 49 1.35 -25.72 24.30
N PRO A 50 0.85 -24.48 24.29
CA PRO A 50 -0.40 -24.13 23.61
C PRO A 50 -0.25 -24.14 22.08
N ILE A 51 0.99 -24.07 21.58
CA ILE A 51 1.32 -24.16 20.16
C ILE A 51 2.53 -25.06 19.93
N GLN A 52 2.49 -25.86 18.88
CA GLN A 52 3.60 -26.72 18.47
C GLN A 52 4.57 -25.93 17.60
N VAL A 53 5.80 -25.71 18.07
CA VAL A 53 6.80 -24.87 17.37
C VAL A 53 7.54 -25.60 16.25
N ASN A 54 7.57 -26.94 16.29
CA ASN A 54 8.23 -27.80 15.32
C ASN A 54 7.22 -28.47 14.37
N SER A 55 6.13 -27.78 14.04
CA SER A 55 5.10 -28.30 13.14
C SER A 55 4.65 -27.27 12.11
N ASP A 56 4.31 -27.76 10.92
CA ASP A 56 3.65 -26.99 9.86
C ASP A 56 2.13 -27.02 9.99
N GLN A 57 1.59 -27.46 11.13
CA GLN A 57 0.15 -27.44 11.36
C GLN A 57 -0.37 -26.00 11.30
N ASN A 58 -1.54 -25.85 10.68
CA ASN A 58 -2.16 -24.56 10.53
C ASN A 58 -2.83 -24.17 11.86
N ILE A 59 -2.14 -23.39 12.67
CA ILE A 59 -2.62 -22.85 13.95
C ILE A 59 -3.36 -21.54 13.66
N SER A 60 -4.50 -21.31 14.33
CA SER A 60 -5.25 -20.07 14.16
C SER A 60 -4.39 -18.83 14.50
N GLU A 61 -4.61 -17.74 13.75
CA GLU A 61 -3.93 -16.46 13.96
C GLU A 61 -4.08 -15.99 15.42
N GLU A 62 -5.29 -16.11 15.98
CA GLU A 62 -5.57 -15.70 17.36
C GLU A 62 -4.66 -16.38 18.39
N ILE A 63 -4.50 -17.71 18.30
CA ILE A 63 -3.64 -18.46 19.22
C ILE A 63 -2.16 -18.09 18.99
N ARG A 64 -1.76 -17.95 17.72
CA ARG A 64 -0.38 -17.54 17.36
C ARG A 64 -0.04 -16.16 17.90
N LEU A 65 -0.96 -15.20 17.80
CA LEU A 65 -0.74 -13.85 18.32
C LEU A 65 -0.76 -13.83 19.86
N LYS A 66 -1.64 -14.60 20.51
CA LYS A 66 -1.67 -14.70 21.98
C LYS A 66 -0.38 -15.28 22.56
N TYR A 67 0.20 -16.28 21.89
CA TYR A 67 1.45 -16.91 22.27
C TYR A 67 2.59 -16.54 21.31
N ARG A 68 2.66 -15.27 20.87
CA ARG A 68 3.58 -14.83 19.81
C ARG A 68 5.03 -15.14 20.13
N TYR A 69 5.45 -15.08 21.38
CA TYR A 69 6.81 -15.47 21.82
C TYR A 69 7.15 -16.95 21.56
N LEU A 70 6.17 -17.85 21.51
CA LEU A 70 6.35 -19.24 21.07
C LEU A 70 6.26 -19.33 19.53
N ASP A 71 5.34 -18.60 18.89
CA ASP A 71 5.19 -18.62 17.43
C ASP A 71 6.47 -18.13 16.74
N LEU A 72 7.13 -17.14 17.34
CA LEU A 72 8.43 -16.63 16.90
C LEU A 72 9.54 -17.69 16.94
N ARG A 73 9.42 -18.78 17.70
CA ARG A 73 10.43 -19.87 17.70
C ARG A 73 10.40 -20.71 16.41
N ARG A 74 9.29 -20.70 15.67
CA ARG A 74 9.13 -21.46 14.43
C ARG A 74 10.13 -20.99 13.38
N THR A 75 10.66 -21.92 12.60
CA THR A 75 11.65 -21.63 11.53
C THR A 75 11.16 -20.55 10.56
N LYS A 76 9.88 -20.59 10.14
CA LYS A 76 9.28 -19.55 9.28
C LYS A 76 9.45 -18.15 9.90
N MET A 77 9.12 -18.00 11.16
CA MET A 77 9.17 -16.72 11.86
C MET A 77 10.60 -16.24 12.12
N GLN A 78 11.51 -17.16 12.49
CA GLN A 78 12.94 -16.85 12.63
C GLN A 78 13.56 -16.37 11.31
N ASN A 79 13.22 -17.02 10.20
CA ASN A 79 13.68 -16.62 8.87
C ASN A 79 13.09 -15.27 8.47
N MET A 80 11.80 -15.02 8.75
CA MET A 80 11.16 -13.72 8.52
C MET A 80 11.89 -12.61 9.28
N LEU A 81 12.19 -12.77 10.58
CA LEU A 81 12.90 -11.76 11.37
C LEU A 81 14.30 -11.46 10.82
N LYS A 82 15.04 -12.51 10.43
CA LYS A 82 16.37 -12.35 9.80
C LYS A 82 16.27 -11.62 8.47
N LYS A 83 15.32 -12.00 7.61
CA LYS A 83 15.08 -11.35 6.31
C LYS A 83 14.64 -9.90 6.47
N ARG A 84 13.84 -9.59 7.49
CA ARG A 84 13.48 -8.21 7.82
C ARG A 84 14.72 -7.40 8.21
N ALA A 85 15.58 -7.93 9.07
CA ALA A 85 16.82 -7.24 9.45
C ALA A 85 17.75 -7.02 8.23
N GLU A 86 17.86 -8.01 7.34
CA GLU A 86 18.57 -7.91 6.07
C GLU A 86 18.00 -6.80 5.19
N LEU A 87 16.68 -6.68 5.07
CA LEU A 87 16.02 -5.59 4.34
C LEU A 87 16.42 -4.21 4.86
N PHE A 88 16.39 -4.01 6.18
CA PHE A 88 16.82 -2.74 6.79
C PHE A 88 18.29 -2.44 6.48
N SER A 89 19.17 -3.44 6.59
CA SER A 89 20.59 -3.28 6.24
C SER A 89 20.79 -2.95 4.76
N PHE A 90 20.01 -3.57 3.88
CA PHE A 90 20.07 -3.36 2.44
C PHE A 90 19.70 -1.92 2.09
N MET A 91 18.56 -1.45 2.59
CA MET A 91 18.09 -0.09 2.33
C MET A 91 19.05 0.96 2.93
N ARG A 92 19.51 0.80 4.17
CA ARG A 92 20.47 1.73 4.80
C ARG A 92 21.74 1.88 3.97
N LYS A 93 22.33 0.76 3.55
CA LYS A 93 23.53 0.76 2.72
C LYS A 93 23.31 1.51 1.40
N PHE A 94 22.16 1.32 0.75
CA PHE A 94 21.82 2.06 -0.46
C PHE A 94 21.74 3.57 -0.20
N MET A 95 21.04 3.99 0.86
CA MET A 95 20.91 5.42 1.19
C MET A 95 22.28 6.05 1.48
N GLU A 96 23.11 5.39 2.28
CA GLU A 96 24.47 5.85 2.62
C GLU A 96 25.37 5.96 1.37
N GLN A 97 25.30 4.99 0.45
CA GLN A 97 26.03 5.02 -0.82
C GLN A 97 25.61 6.18 -1.74
N ASN A 98 24.38 6.67 -1.58
CA ASN A 98 23.84 7.81 -2.31
C ASN A 98 23.89 9.12 -1.49
N GLU A 99 24.76 9.18 -0.48
CA GLU A 99 25.08 10.37 0.31
C GLU A 99 23.89 10.93 1.11
N PHE A 100 22.90 10.08 1.42
CA PHE A 100 21.84 10.45 2.35
C PHE A 100 22.32 10.37 3.80
N THR A 101 21.89 11.34 4.61
CA THR A 101 22.17 11.39 6.05
C THR A 101 20.98 10.84 6.83
N ASP A 102 21.22 9.85 7.70
CA ASP A 102 20.20 9.35 8.63
C ASP A 102 19.98 10.38 9.75
N VAL A 103 18.79 10.96 9.82
CA VAL A 103 18.44 11.94 10.85
C VAL A 103 17.16 11.51 11.56
N THR A 104 17.20 11.36 12.87
CA THR A 104 16.00 11.05 13.66
C THR A 104 15.14 12.30 13.85
N THR A 105 13.83 12.16 13.70
CA THR A 105 12.86 13.25 13.95
C THR A 105 12.03 13.00 15.21
N PRO A 106 11.48 14.05 15.85
CA PRO A 106 10.64 13.89 17.04
C PRO A 106 9.40 13.01 16.80
N VAL A 107 9.08 12.17 17.79
CA VAL A 107 7.84 11.35 17.81
C VAL A 107 6.71 12.06 18.56
N LEU A 108 7.01 12.94 19.51
CA LEU A 108 6.00 13.80 20.15
C LEU A 108 5.96 15.11 19.37
N ALA A 109 5.01 15.23 18.45
CA ALA A 109 4.88 16.37 17.54
C ALA A 109 3.55 17.10 17.73
N ASN A 110 3.31 18.14 16.94
CA ASN A 110 2.01 18.78 16.85
C ASN A 110 1.10 17.97 15.90
N SER A 111 -0.21 18.07 16.10
CA SER A 111 -1.19 17.51 15.17
C SER A 111 -1.02 18.14 13.78
N SER A 112 -1.02 17.29 12.74
CA SER A 112 -0.83 17.67 11.35
C SER A 112 -2.08 17.29 10.56
N PRO A 113 -2.64 18.16 9.71
CA PRO A 113 -3.79 17.81 8.88
C PRO A 113 -3.35 16.97 7.67
N GLU A 114 -2.75 15.80 7.92
CA GLU A 114 -2.24 14.84 6.90
C GLU A 114 -3.30 13.82 6.44
N GLY A 115 -4.58 14.06 6.77
CA GLY A 115 -5.73 13.32 6.25
C GLY A 115 -6.19 12.15 7.11
N ALA A 116 -5.30 11.47 7.86
CA ALA A 116 -5.71 10.45 8.83
C ALA A 116 -5.97 11.05 10.22
N ARG A 117 -6.53 10.25 11.14
CA ARG A 117 -6.65 10.63 12.55
C ARG A 117 -5.33 10.41 13.28
N ASP A 118 -4.92 11.39 14.07
CA ASP A 118 -3.75 11.33 14.93
C ASP A 118 -4.01 10.52 16.21
N PHE A 119 -3.01 9.77 16.66
CA PHE A 119 -2.95 9.35 18.06
C PHE A 119 -2.50 10.52 18.93
N LEU A 120 -3.25 10.80 19.99
CA LEU A 120 -2.95 11.89 20.92
C LEU A 120 -2.24 11.39 22.17
N VAL A 121 -1.28 12.17 22.65
CA VAL A 121 -0.56 11.93 23.90
C VAL A 121 -0.74 13.15 24.82
N PRO A 122 -1.48 13.01 25.95
CA PRO A 122 -1.73 14.13 26.85
C PRO A 122 -0.45 14.61 27.53
N SER A 123 -0.29 15.93 27.67
CA SER A 123 0.85 16.53 28.38
C SER A 123 0.56 16.71 29.86
N ARG A 124 1.32 16.01 30.71
CA ARG A 124 1.28 16.22 32.18
C ARG A 124 1.71 17.64 32.57
N PHE A 125 2.66 18.23 31.84
CA PHE A 125 3.24 19.53 32.17
C PHE A 125 2.37 20.71 31.71
N GLN A 126 1.67 20.55 30.58
CA GLN A 126 0.84 21.58 29.97
C GLN A 126 -0.60 21.06 29.90
N GLN A 127 -1.26 20.96 31.06
CA GLN A 127 -2.60 20.38 31.18
C GLN A 127 -3.58 20.98 30.16
N GLY A 128 -4.39 20.12 29.53
CA GLY A 128 -5.30 20.49 28.45
C GLY A 128 -4.67 20.53 27.05
N ASN A 129 -3.34 20.37 26.93
CA ASN A 129 -2.64 20.26 25.65
C ASN A 129 -2.19 18.82 25.36
N TYR A 130 -2.10 18.51 24.08
CA TYR A 130 -1.79 17.17 23.57
C TYR A 130 -0.67 17.25 22.55
N TYR A 131 0.23 16.27 22.58
CA TYR A 131 1.06 15.94 21.44
C TYR A 131 0.29 15.02 20.50
N ALA A 132 0.71 14.95 19.25
CA ALA A 132 0.29 13.94 18.29
C ALA A 132 1.48 13.06 17.93
N LEU A 133 1.23 11.76 17.78
CA LEU A 133 2.19 10.86 17.15
C LEU A 133 2.18 11.10 15.63
N PRO A 134 3.35 11.24 14.97
CA PRO A 134 3.42 11.67 13.58
C PRO A 134 2.89 10.59 12.63
N GLN A 135 2.02 11.00 11.71
CA GLN A 135 1.62 10.16 10.57
C GLN A 135 2.77 9.93 9.60
N SER A 136 3.69 10.89 9.54
CA SER A 136 4.97 10.83 8.83
C SER A 136 5.91 11.95 9.34
N PRO A 137 7.21 11.90 9.05
CA PRO A 137 8.14 13.01 9.32
C PRO A 137 8.00 14.21 8.36
N GLN A 138 6.88 14.34 7.61
CA GLN A 138 6.73 15.26 6.48
C GLN A 138 7.09 16.72 6.79
N GLN A 139 6.70 17.26 7.94
CA GLN A 139 7.06 18.63 8.31
C GLN A 139 8.56 18.74 8.65
N PHE A 140 9.08 17.79 9.41
CA PHE A 140 10.47 17.82 9.86
C PHE A 140 11.47 17.62 8.71
N LYS A 141 11.21 16.73 7.76
CA LYS A 141 12.10 16.53 6.61
C LYS A 141 12.21 17.77 5.73
N GLN A 142 11.11 18.51 5.55
CA GLN A 142 11.13 19.80 4.86
C GLN A 142 11.94 20.84 5.64
N LEU A 143 11.78 20.91 6.97
CA LEU A 143 12.59 21.79 7.82
C LEU A 143 14.09 21.44 7.78
N LEU A 144 14.45 20.16 7.61
CA LEU A 144 15.84 19.75 7.41
C LEU A 144 16.39 20.29 6.09
N MET A 145 15.59 20.35 5.03
CA MET A 145 15.99 20.98 3.75
C MET A 145 16.24 22.47 3.95
N VAL A 146 15.36 23.18 4.68
CA VAL A 146 15.58 24.58 5.08
C VAL A 146 16.84 24.74 5.94
N GLY A 147 17.10 23.77 6.82
CA GLY A 147 18.28 23.71 7.68
C GLY A 147 19.59 23.40 6.96
N GLY A 148 19.56 23.18 5.64
CA GLY A 148 20.75 22.92 4.83
C GLY A 148 21.21 21.46 4.84
N VAL A 149 20.34 20.51 5.20
CA VAL A 149 20.60 19.07 4.99
C VAL A 149 20.29 18.75 3.53
N PRO A 150 21.29 18.43 2.68
CA PRO A 150 21.06 18.29 1.24
C PRO A 150 20.26 17.03 0.88
N ARG A 151 20.50 15.92 1.60
CA ARG A 151 19.85 14.62 1.39
C ARG A 151 19.59 13.97 2.74
N TYR A 152 18.34 13.81 3.08
CA TYR A 152 17.87 13.22 4.33
C TYR A 152 17.22 11.87 4.08
N TYR A 153 17.47 10.91 4.97
CA TYR A 153 16.60 9.75 5.11
C TYR A 153 16.36 9.38 6.57
N GLN A 154 15.32 8.59 6.81
CA GLN A 154 15.06 7.97 8.10
C GLN A 154 14.28 6.67 7.90
N MET A 155 14.61 5.66 8.69
CA MET A 155 13.73 4.52 8.94
C MET A 155 12.70 4.92 10.00
N ALA A 156 11.70 5.70 9.60
CA ALA A 156 10.80 6.39 10.51
C ALA A 156 9.66 5.49 11.01
N THR A 157 9.36 5.55 12.30
CA THR A 157 8.11 5.01 12.85
C THR A 157 6.99 6.02 12.65
N CYS A 158 5.90 5.57 12.06
CA CYS A 158 4.73 6.36 11.69
C CYS A 158 3.48 5.79 12.39
N PHE A 159 2.50 6.66 12.67
CA PHE A 159 1.32 6.30 13.45
C PHE A 159 0.03 6.81 12.78
N ARG A 160 -0.97 5.95 12.59
CA ARG A 160 -2.28 6.33 12.04
C ARG A 160 -3.41 5.60 12.75
N ASP A 161 -4.38 6.35 13.28
CA ASP A 161 -5.58 5.78 13.91
C ASP A 161 -6.65 5.45 12.86
N GLU A 162 -6.36 4.44 12.06
CA GLU A 162 -7.20 3.90 11.01
C GLU A 162 -7.49 2.40 11.21
N ASP A 163 -8.65 1.94 10.76
CA ASP A 163 -9.03 0.53 10.89
C ASP A 163 -7.99 -0.41 10.24
N PRO A 164 -7.54 -1.49 10.89
CA PRO A 164 -6.59 -2.42 10.28
C PRO A 164 -7.20 -3.13 9.06
N ARG A 165 -6.32 -3.53 8.14
CA ARG A 165 -6.65 -4.38 6.98
C ARG A 165 -5.60 -5.49 6.84
N ALA A 166 -5.73 -6.36 5.84
CA ALA A 166 -4.71 -7.36 5.55
C ALA A 166 -3.35 -6.72 5.22
N ASP A 167 -3.35 -5.51 4.64
CA ASP A 167 -2.20 -4.75 4.17
C ASP A 167 -1.92 -3.47 5.00
N ARG A 168 -2.59 -3.31 6.14
CA ARG A 168 -2.50 -2.14 7.02
C ARG A 168 -2.48 -2.58 8.48
N LEU A 169 -1.38 -2.27 9.18
CA LEU A 169 -1.26 -2.43 10.62
C LEU A 169 -2.16 -1.40 11.33
N TYR A 170 -2.69 -1.77 12.50
CA TYR A 170 -3.32 -0.80 13.39
C TYR A 170 -2.24 -0.08 14.20
N GLY A 171 -2.31 1.24 14.28
CA GLY A 171 -1.39 2.02 15.09
C GLY A 171 -0.13 2.37 14.33
N GLU A 172 0.90 1.55 14.48
CA GLU A 172 2.29 1.86 14.12
C GLU A 172 2.81 1.03 12.92
N PHE A 173 3.63 1.66 12.09
CA PHE A 173 4.28 1.05 10.93
C PHE A 173 5.56 1.82 10.58
N TYR A 174 6.39 1.28 9.69
CA TYR A 174 7.69 1.86 9.36
C TYR A 174 7.75 2.35 7.92
N HIS A 175 8.32 3.53 7.74
CA HIS A 175 8.65 4.12 6.45
C HIS A 175 10.16 4.19 6.23
N LEU A 176 10.60 4.00 4.99
CA LEU A 176 11.84 4.58 4.49
C LEU A 176 11.46 5.96 3.95
N ASP A 177 11.63 6.97 4.78
CA ASP A 177 11.32 8.36 4.47
C ASP A 177 12.58 9.06 3.97
N MET A 178 12.48 9.83 2.88
CA MET A 178 13.60 10.57 2.30
C MET A 178 13.17 11.92 1.72
N GLU A 179 14.13 12.84 1.63
CA GLU A 179 13.95 14.17 1.03
C GLU A 179 15.29 14.68 0.49
N MET A 180 15.25 15.42 -0.63
CA MET A 180 16.41 16.03 -1.28
C MET A 180 16.17 17.52 -1.54
N SER A 181 17.20 18.33 -1.30
CA SER A 181 17.23 19.75 -1.66
C SER A 181 17.69 19.96 -3.11
N PHE A 182 17.31 21.09 -3.68
CA PHE A 182 17.57 21.50 -5.07
C PHE A 182 17.03 20.53 -6.12
N VAL A 183 15.86 19.95 -5.83
CA VAL A 183 15.13 19.08 -6.75
C VAL A 183 13.85 19.76 -7.17
N GLU A 184 13.67 19.95 -8.48
CA GLU A 184 12.52 20.65 -9.06
C GLU A 184 11.57 19.71 -9.79
N SER A 185 12.00 18.48 -10.07
CA SER A 185 11.18 17.46 -10.72
C SER A 185 11.06 16.20 -9.88
N GLY A 186 9.83 15.68 -9.79
CA GLY A 186 9.58 14.36 -9.23
C GLY A 186 10.32 13.23 -9.96
N GLN A 187 10.73 13.45 -11.22
CA GLN A 187 11.51 12.46 -11.97
C GLN A 187 12.84 12.17 -11.30
N GLU A 188 13.53 13.18 -10.75
CA GLU A 188 14.83 12.99 -10.11
C GLU A 188 14.72 12.12 -8.85
N VAL A 189 13.62 12.25 -8.09
CA VAL A 189 13.33 11.38 -6.94
C VAL A 189 13.05 9.95 -7.39
N ARG A 190 12.27 9.77 -8.47
CA ARG A 190 11.97 8.45 -9.02
C ARG A 190 13.23 7.76 -9.55
N ASP A 191 14.08 8.47 -10.27
CA ASP A 191 15.36 7.95 -10.80
C ASP A 191 16.34 7.58 -9.69
N MET A 192 16.35 8.34 -8.58
CA MET A 192 17.16 8.04 -7.40
C MET A 192 16.71 6.74 -6.72
N MET A 193 15.40 6.52 -6.58
CA MET A 193 14.85 5.43 -5.77
C MET A 193 14.56 4.15 -6.55
N GLU A 194 14.32 4.24 -7.87
CA GLU A 194 14.03 3.06 -8.70
C GLU A 194 15.13 1.96 -8.62
N PRO A 195 16.44 2.27 -8.66
CA PRO A 195 17.48 1.25 -8.52
C PRO A 195 17.38 0.45 -7.22
N LEU A 196 17.03 1.11 -6.10
CA LEU A 196 16.80 0.41 -4.82
C LEU A 196 15.65 -0.57 -4.95
N ILE A 197 14.50 -0.12 -5.45
CA ILE A 197 13.30 -0.97 -5.53
C ILE A 197 13.50 -2.16 -6.46
N LYS A 198 14.17 -1.95 -7.61
CA LYS A 198 14.51 -3.04 -8.52
C LYS A 198 15.41 -4.08 -7.85
N SER A 199 16.45 -3.62 -7.15
CA SER A 199 17.39 -4.50 -6.44
C SER A 199 16.71 -5.23 -5.27
N LEU A 200 15.72 -4.62 -4.61
CA LEU A 200 14.92 -5.30 -3.60
C LEU A 200 14.07 -6.44 -4.20
N VAL A 201 13.52 -6.25 -5.40
CA VAL A 201 12.78 -7.29 -6.11
C VAL A 201 13.70 -8.41 -6.57
N THR A 202 14.80 -8.09 -7.25
CA THR A 202 15.67 -9.09 -7.89
C THR A 202 16.65 -9.71 -6.91
N ASP A 203 17.46 -8.90 -6.24
CA ASP A 203 18.64 -9.38 -5.52
C ASP A 203 18.28 -9.82 -4.11
N PHE A 204 17.40 -9.07 -3.44
CA PHE A 204 16.95 -9.40 -2.07
C PHE A 204 15.87 -10.48 -2.06
N ALA A 205 14.82 -10.33 -2.88
CA ALA A 205 13.68 -11.25 -2.89
C ALA A 205 13.81 -12.42 -3.88
N GLY A 206 14.72 -12.34 -4.87
CA GLY A 206 14.88 -13.40 -5.88
C GLY A 206 13.71 -13.48 -6.87
N LYS A 207 12.94 -12.40 -7.03
CA LYS A 207 11.76 -12.34 -7.90
C LYS A 207 12.07 -11.64 -9.22
N THR A 208 11.18 -11.82 -10.19
CA THR A 208 11.28 -11.15 -11.50
C THR A 208 10.37 -9.93 -11.59
N ILE A 209 10.80 -8.91 -12.35
CA ILE A 209 9.98 -7.74 -12.63
C ILE A 209 9.14 -8.01 -13.88
N ALA A 210 7.83 -7.79 -13.81
CA ALA A 210 6.92 -7.92 -14.94
C ALA A 210 7.38 -7.03 -16.10
N GLY A 211 7.58 -7.60 -17.29
CA GLY A 211 8.09 -6.88 -18.45
C GLY A 211 9.54 -6.40 -18.35
N GLY A 212 10.26 -6.71 -17.26
CA GLY A 212 11.67 -6.35 -17.06
C GLY A 212 11.94 -4.87 -16.74
N ALA A 213 10.91 -4.04 -16.56
CA ALA A 213 11.05 -2.61 -16.32
C ALA A 213 9.97 -2.06 -15.38
N VAL A 214 10.24 -0.89 -14.80
CA VAL A 214 9.23 -0.10 -14.09
C VAL A 214 8.39 0.65 -15.12
N VAL A 215 7.06 0.58 -14.97
CA VAL A 215 6.11 1.29 -15.85
C VAL A 215 5.88 2.69 -15.32
N TYR A 216 5.65 3.66 -16.20
CA TYR A 216 5.21 5.01 -15.83
C TYR A 216 3.84 5.26 -16.44
N MET A 217 2.95 5.85 -15.65
CA MET A 217 1.56 6.07 -16.05
C MET A 217 1.00 7.29 -15.32
N THR A 218 0.22 8.12 -16.01
CA THR A 218 -0.50 9.19 -15.34
C THR A 218 -1.63 8.63 -14.48
N HIS A 219 -2.03 9.33 -13.42
CA HIS A 219 -3.19 8.99 -12.60
C HIS A 219 -4.45 8.81 -13.45
N HIS A 220 -4.64 9.70 -14.45
CA HIS A 220 -5.73 9.59 -15.40
C HIS A 220 -5.68 8.29 -16.21
N GLU A 221 -4.53 7.95 -16.82
CA GLU A 221 -4.40 6.68 -17.56
C GLU A 221 -4.65 5.46 -16.69
N ALA A 222 -4.17 5.47 -15.44
CA ALA A 222 -4.36 4.36 -14.50
C ALA A 222 -5.84 4.16 -14.14
N ALA A 223 -6.52 5.25 -13.81
CA ALA A 223 -7.96 5.26 -13.57
C ALA A 223 -8.74 4.78 -14.81
N GLU A 224 -8.38 5.26 -16.00
CA GLU A 224 -9.10 4.95 -17.23
C GLU A 224 -8.91 3.52 -17.72
N LYS A 225 -7.69 2.97 -17.62
CA LYS A 225 -7.35 1.61 -18.09
C LYS A 225 -7.57 0.52 -17.05
N TYR A 226 -7.48 0.83 -15.76
CA TYR A 226 -7.51 -0.19 -14.70
C TYR A 226 -8.53 0.08 -13.60
N GLY A 227 -9.17 1.26 -13.59
CA GLY A 227 -10.12 1.63 -12.54
C GLY A 227 -9.46 1.82 -11.18
N SER A 228 -8.17 2.14 -11.15
CA SER A 228 -7.37 2.26 -9.92
C SER A 228 -6.16 3.16 -10.13
N ASP A 229 -5.80 3.88 -9.07
CA ASP A 229 -4.56 4.64 -8.88
C ASP A 229 -3.37 3.78 -8.43
N LYS A 230 -3.55 2.46 -8.30
CA LYS A 230 -2.51 1.48 -7.94
C LYS A 230 -2.76 0.17 -8.68
N PRO A 231 -2.60 0.13 -10.01
CA PRO A 231 -2.94 -1.05 -10.78
C PRO A 231 -1.93 -2.19 -10.55
N ASP A 232 -2.44 -3.42 -10.41
CA ASP A 232 -1.65 -4.64 -10.56
C ASP A 232 -1.48 -4.93 -12.05
N LEU A 233 -0.23 -4.89 -12.55
CA LEU A 233 0.09 -5.08 -13.97
C LEU A 233 0.57 -6.49 -14.31
N ARG A 234 0.47 -7.45 -13.38
CA ARG A 234 0.84 -8.85 -13.64
C ARG A 234 -0.10 -9.54 -14.64
N TYR A 235 -1.27 -8.98 -14.86
CA TYR A 235 -2.30 -9.50 -15.77
C TYR A 235 -2.93 -8.37 -16.58
N GLY A 236 -3.54 -8.71 -17.72
CA GLY A 236 -4.21 -7.75 -18.61
C GLY A 236 -5.57 -7.28 -18.09
N MET A 237 -6.63 -7.52 -18.89
CA MET A 237 -8.01 -7.11 -18.60
C MET A 237 -8.15 -5.59 -18.39
N GLU A 238 -7.58 -4.82 -19.32
CA GLU A 238 -7.77 -3.37 -19.35
C GLU A 238 -9.25 -3.03 -19.60
N LEU A 239 -9.69 -1.92 -19.03
CA LEU A 239 -11.00 -1.32 -19.25
C LEU A 239 -10.98 -0.61 -20.60
N VAL A 240 -11.89 -1.00 -21.49
CA VAL A 240 -12.00 -0.44 -22.83
C VAL A 240 -13.33 0.29 -22.97
N GLU A 241 -13.27 1.55 -23.39
CA GLU A 241 -14.46 2.33 -23.65
C GLU A 241 -15.13 1.96 -24.97
N LEU A 242 -16.45 1.80 -24.94
CA LEU A 242 -17.29 1.35 -26.03
C LEU A 242 -18.37 2.37 -26.41
N SER A 243 -18.38 3.56 -25.79
CA SER A 243 -19.39 4.60 -26.01
C SER A 243 -19.61 4.90 -27.49
N ASP A 244 -18.53 5.07 -28.28
CA ASP A 244 -18.63 5.34 -29.73
C ASP A 244 -19.28 4.19 -30.53
N ILE A 245 -19.02 2.93 -30.14
CA ILE A 245 -19.59 1.76 -30.83
C ILE A 245 -21.09 1.63 -30.50
N LEU A 246 -21.48 2.06 -29.31
CA LEU A 246 -22.81 1.87 -28.74
C LEU A 246 -23.68 3.14 -28.79
N GLU A 247 -23.24 4.19 -29.49
CA GLU A 247 -23.94 5.48 -29.57
C GLU A 247 -25.40 5.32 -30.03
N ASN A 248 -25.64 4.42 -30.98
CA ASN A 248 -26.95 4.17 -31.58
C ASN A 248 -27.68 2.95 -31.00
N THR A 249 -27.22 2.43 -29.86
CA THR A 249 -27.79 1.22 -29.28
C THR A 249 -29.24 1.41 -28.84
N GLU A 250 -30.06 0.38 -29.06
CA GLU A 250 -31.45 0.35 -28.57
C GLU A 250 -31.53 -0.11 -27.10
N PHE A 251 -30.43 -0.63 -26.55
CA PHE A 251 -30.39 -1.07 -25.17
C PHE A 251 -30.37 0.13 -24.21
N GLY A 252 -31.53 0.45 -23.63
CA GLY A 252 -31.74 1.66 -22.83
C GLY A 252 -30.75 1.87 -21.66
N VAL A 253 -30.17 0.81 -21.09
CA VAL A 253 -29.16 0.95 -20.03
C VAL A 253 -27.85 1.55 -20.60
N PHE A 254 -27.43 1.11 -21.79
CA PHE A 254 -26.23 1.63 -22.44
C PHE A 254 -26.48 3.01 -23.06
N LYS A 255 -27.64 3.18 -23.71
CA LYS A 255 -28.01 4.45 -24.36
C LYS A 255 -28.09 5.64 -23.39
N ASN A 256 -28.52 5.41 -22.16
CA ASN A 256 -28.71 6.46 -21.17
C ASN A 256 -27.51 6.64 -20.21
N ALA A 257 -26.43 5.88 -20.40
CA ALA A 257 -25.23 5.99 -19.57
C ALA A 257 -24.32 7.13 -20.08
N GLU A 258 -23.59 7.76 -19.15
CA GLU A 258 -22.55 8.74 -19.50
C GLU A 258 -21.38 8.08 -20.24
N VAL A 259 -20.97 6.89 -19.78
CA VAL A 259 -19.96 6.08 -20.45
C VAL A 259 -20.33 4.60 -20.38
N VAL A 260 -20.00 3.85 -21.44
CA VAL A 260 -20.01 2.38 -21.41
C VAL A 260 -18.58 1.88 -21.58
N LYS A 261 -18.07 1.16 -20.57
CA LYS A 261 -16.79 0.46 -20.66
C LYS A 261 -16.99 -1.03 -20.48
N ALA A 262 -16.01 -1.81 -20.94
CA ALA A 262 -16.02 -3.25 -20.80
C ALA A 262 -14.63 -3.81 -20.54
N ILE A 263 -14.60 -5.04 -20.02
CA ILE A 263 -13.39 -5.82 -19.80
C ILE A 263 -13.54 -7.18 -20.48
N CYS A 264 -12.48 -7.62 -21.17
CA CYS A 264 -12.41 -8.95 -21.77
C CYS A 264 -11.68 -9.91 -20.83
N VAL A 265 -12.39 -10.93 -20.38
CA VAL A 265 -11.89 -12.00 -19.53
C VAL A 265 -11.56 -13.21 -20.40
N LYS A 266 -10.27 -13.44 -20.61
CA LYS A 266 -9.77 -14.57 -21.41
C LYS A 266 -10.13 -15.90 -20.75
N GLY A 267 -10.73 -16.82 -21.51
CA GLY A 267 -11.26 -18.08 -20.97
C GLY A 267 -12.55 -17.93 -20.14
N GLY A 268 -13.15 -16.73 -20.12
CA GLY A 268 -14.34 -16.42 -19.34
C GLY A 268 -15.61 -17.19 -19.75
N ALA A 269 -15.63 -17.84 -20.92
CA ALA A 269 -16.75 -18.69 -21.32
C ALA A 269 -16.94 -19.92 -20.40
N GLY A 270 -15.91 -20.32 -19.67
CA GLY A 270 -15.98 -21.40 -18.68
C GLY A 270 -16.71 -21.04 -17.38
N LEU A 271 -17.12 -19.77 -17.20
CA LEU A 271 -17.82 -19.34 -16.00
C LEU A 271 -19.23 -19.93 -15.94
N SER A 272 -19.58 -20.53 -14.81
CA SER A 272 -20.95 -20.98 -14.54
C SER A 272 -21.87 -19.77 -14.31
N ARG A 273 -23.18 -20.01 -14.46
CA ARG A 273 -24.18 -18.98 -14.14
C ARG A 273 -24.06 -18.47 -12.70
N SER A 274 -23.85 -19.36 -11.75
CA SER A 274 -23.68 -19.00 -10.33
C SER A 274 -22.43 -18.16 -10.07
N GLN A 275 -21.34 -18.40 -10.80
CA GLN A 275 -20.13 -17.57 -10.72
C GLN A 275 -20.39 -16.17 -11.27
N ILE A 276 -21.08 -16.04 -12.41
CA ILE A 276 -21.48 -14.75 -12.97
C ILE A 276 -22.41 -13.99 -12.02
N ASP A 277 -23.37 -14.67 -11.40
CA ASP A 277 -24.25 -14.05 -10.41
C ASP A 277 -23.44 -13.56 -9.18
N SER A 278 -22.42 -14.31 -8.73
CA SER A 278 -21.50 -13.86 -7.67
C SER A 278 -20.73 -12.59 -8.04
N PHE A 279 -20.22 -12.48 -9.28
CA PHE A 279 -19.57 -11.26 -9.75
C PHE A 279 -20.57 -10.10 -9.89
N THR A 280 -21.81 -10.39 -10.27
CA THR A 280 -22.88 -9.39 -10.33
C THR A 280 -23.17 -8.81 -8.93
N GLU A 281 -23.19 -9.64 -7.88
CA GLU A 281 -23.37 -9.17 -6.52
C GLU A 281 -22.18 -8.34 -6.01
N ILE A 282 -20.96 -8.65 -6.44
CA ILE A 282 -19.78 -7.80 -6.18
C ILE A 282 -19.96 -6.43 -6.85
N ALA A 283 -20.35 -6.39 -8.12
CA ALA A 283 -20.58 -5.15 -8.85
C ALA A 283 -21.66 -4.27 -8.16
N LYS A 284 -22.75 -4.89 -7.70
CA LYS A 284 -23.81 -4.20 -6.95
C LYS A 284 -23.34 -3.61 -5.62
N LYS A 285 -22.49 -4.33 -4.88
CA LYS A 285 -21.90 -3.80 -3.64
C LYS A 285 -21.04 -2.55 -3.88
N GLU A 286 -20.44 -2.44 -5.05
CA GLU A 286 -19.68 -1.24 -5.44
C GLU A 286 -20.55 -0.08 -5.96
N GLY A 287 -21.85 -0.33 -6.18
CA GLY A 287 -22.86 0.66 -6.54
C GLY A 287 -23.53 0.44 -7.91
N ALA A 288 -23.15 -0.59 -8.67
CA ALA A 288 -23.73 -0.83 -10.00
C ALA A 288 -25.18 -1.35 -9.92
N GLY A 289 -26.03 -0.96 -10.88
CA GLY A 289 -27.39 -1.50 -11.00
C GLY A 289 -27.44 -2.97 -11.46
N GLY A 290 -26.37 -3.46 -12.09
CA GLY A 290 -26.23 -4.83 -12.58
C GLY A 290 -24.91 -5.04 -13.31
N LEU A 291 -24.71 -6.24 -13.86
CA LEU A 291 -23.51 -6.60 -14.62
C LEU A 291 -23.93 -7.28 -15.93
N ALA A 292 -23.92 -6.51 -17.01
CA ALA A 292 -24.16 -7.06 -18.34
C ALA A 292 -22.92 -7.81 -18.84
N TYR A 293 -23.12 -8.85 -19.66
CA TYR A 293 -22.03 -9.66 -20.18
C TYR A 293 -22.36 -10.30 -21.53
N ILE A 294 -21.34 -10.68 -22.30
CA ILE A 294 -21.44 -11.50 -23.51
C ILE A 294 -20.43 -12.64 -23.39
N ILE A 295 -20.86 -13.87 -23.66
CA ILE A 295 -19.98 -15.05 -23.73
C ILE A 295 -19.82 -15.46 -25.19
N TYR A 296 -18.59 -15.66 -25.65
CA TYR A 296 -18.32 -16.18 -26.99
C TYR A 296 -18.03 -17.68 -26.92
N GLU A 297 -18.93 -18.49 -27.49
CA GLU A 297 -18.79 -19.96 -27.51
C GLU A 297 -19.35 -20.53 -28.82
N GLY A 298 -18.61 -21.47 -29.43
CA GLY A 298 -18.98 -22.04 -30.73
C GLY A 298 -18.98 -21.04 -31.90
N GLY A 299 -18.32 -19.89 -31.74
CA GLY A 299 -18.37 -18.78 -32.70
C GLY A 299 -19.58 -17.85 -32.54
N GLU A 300 -20.50 -18.14 -31.62
CA GLU A 300 -21.70 -17.35 -31.36
C GLU A 300 -21.56 -16.47 -30.10
N ALA A 301 -22.26 -15.33 -30.08
CA ALA A 301 -22.36 -14.44 -28.92
C ALA A 301 -23.60 -14.80 -28.08
N LYS A 302 -23.39 -15.46 -26.94
CA LYS A 302 -24.46 -15.81 -25.99
C LYS A 302 -24.57 -14.74 -24.91
N SER A 303 -25.73 -14.07 -24.83
CA SER A 303 -25.97 -13.05 -23.82
C SER A 303 -27.45 -12.75 -23.59
N PRO A 304 -27.87 -12.42 -22.35
CA PRO A 304 -29.19 -11.82 -22.10
C PRO A 304 -29.44 -10.50 -22.83
N ILE A 305 -28.36 -9.77 -23.17
CA ILE A 305 -28.44 -8.46 -23.86
C ILE A 305 -28.22 -8.55 -25.37
N ALA A 306 -27.79 -9.70 -25.91
CA ALA A 306 -27.49 -9.85 -27.34
C ALA A 306 -28.66 -9.47 -28.26
N LYS A 307 -29.91 -9.74 -27.83
CA LYS A 307 -31.11 -9.38 -28.60
C LYS A 307 -31.36 -7.88 -28.76
N PHE A 308 -30.68 -7.04 -27.98
CA PHE A 308 -30.78 -5.59 -28.04
C PHE A 308 -29.59 -4.95 -28.78
N LEU A 309 -28.64 -5.78 -29.25
CA LEU A 309 -27.46 -5.33 -29.99
C LEU A 309 -27.53 -5.85 -31.43
N ASN A 310 -27.16 -5.01 -32.39
CA ASN A 310 -27.08 -5.39 -33.79
C ASN A 310 -25.72 -6.02 -34.14
N GLU A 311 -25.60 -6.59 -35.35
CA GLU A 311 -24.38 -7.28 -35.79
C GLU A 311 -23.14 -6.36 -35.84
N THR A 312 -23.31 -5.09 -36.19
CA THR A 312 -22.23 -4.10 -36.24
C THR A 312 -21.71 -3.81 -34.83
N GLU A 313 -22.61 -3.62 -33.86
CA GLU A 313 -22.24 -3.43 -32.45
C GLU A 313 -21.52 -4.65 -31.90
N LEU A 314 -22.08 -5.85 -32.08
CA LEU A 314 -21.47 -7.10 -31.59
C LEU A 314 -20.08 -7.35 -32.19
N SER A 315 -19.91 -7.06 -33.48
CA SER A 315 -18.63 -7.21 -34.17
C SER A 315 -17.63 -6.15 -33.71
N GLY A 316 -18.04 -4.89 -33.60
CA GLY A 316 -17.20 -3.80 -33.13
C GLY A 316 -16.73 -4.00 -31.68
N ILE A 317 -17.60 -4.45 -30.79
CA ILE A 317 -17.26 -4.81 -29.41
C ILE A 317 -16.19 -5.91 -29.40
N LYS A 318 -16.41 -6.98 -30.17
CA LYS A 318 -15.49 -8.12 -30.24
C LYS A 318 -14.10 -7.70 -30.74
N GLU A 319 -14.06 -6.89 -31.80
CA GLU A 319 -12.82 -6.39 -32.40
C GLU A 319 -12.06 -5.46 -31.44
N LYS A 320 -12.73 -4.45 -30.87
CA LYS A 320 -12.09 -3.46 -29.99
C LYS A 320 -11.51 -4.07 -28.71
N LEU A 321 -12.13 -5.12 -28.19
CA LEU A 321 -11.65 -5.87 -27.02
C LEU A 321 -10.72 -7.05 -27.37
N GLY A 322 -10.50 -7.31 -28.66
CA GLY A 322 -9.72 -8.47 -29.12
C GLY A 322 -10.27 -9.80 -28.59
N ALA A 323 -11.60 -9.91 -28.43
CA ALA A 323 -12.23 -11.09 -27.84
C ALA A 323 -12.29 -12.24 -28.84
N SER A 324 -12.00 -13.45 -28.35
CA SER A 324 -11.98 -14.68 -29.13
C SER A 324 -13.01 -15.69 -28.61
N ASN A 325 -13.24 -16.75 -29.37
CA ASN A 325 -14.07 -17.86 -28.88
C ASN A 325 -13.46 -18.46 -27.61
N GLY A 326 -14.26 -18.64 -26.56
CA GLY A 326 -13.81 -19.03 -25.23
C GLY A 326 -13.72 -17.88 -24.22
N ASP A 327 -13.88 -16.62 -24.65
CA ASP A 327 -13.81 -15.45 -23.78
C ASP A 327 -15.20 -14.97 -23.30
N ALA A 328 -15.20 -14.19 -22.23
CA ALA A 328 -16.38 -13.42 -21.81
C ALA A 328 -16.04 -11.93 -21.73
N ILE A 329 -17.00 -11.09 -22.12
CA ILE A 329 -16.93 -9.63 -21.97
C ILE A 329 -17.93 -9.21 -20.90
N PHE A 330 -17.51 -8.39 -19.95
CA PHE A 330 -18.37 -7.79 -18.94
C PHE A 330 -18.40 -6.27 -19.10
N PHE A 331 -19.57 -5.66 -18.86
CA PHE A 331 -19.83 -4.25 -19.14
C PHE A 331 -20.20 -3.48 -17.87
N GLY A 332 -19.72 -2.24 -17.79
CA GLY A 332 -20.20 -1.21 -16.87
C GLY A 332 -20.76 -0.03 -17.67
N ALA A 333 -21.93 0.46 -17.29
CA ALA A 333 -22.63 1.54 -17.96
C ALA A 333 -23.28 2.46 -16.92
N ASP A 334 -22.64 3.58 -16.63
CA ASP A 334 -23.03 4.59 -15.63
C ASP A 334 -22.14 5.83 -15.79
N LYS A 335 -22.04 6.68 -14.76
CA LYS A 335 -21.00 7.72 -14.62
C LYS A 335 -19.59 7.12 -14.70
N ARG A 336 -18.65 7.86 -15.29
CA ARG A 336 -17.27 7.37 -15.51
C ARG A 336 -16.56 6.90 -14.25
N SER A 337 -16.66 7.65 -13.17
CA SER A 337 -16.05 7.28 -11.88
C SER A 337 -16.60 5.96 -11.32
N LEU A 338 -17.91 5.74 -11.41
CA LEU A 338 -18.55 4.51 -10.94
C LEU A 338 -18.19 3.32 -11.84
N VAL A 339 -18.20 3.49 -13.17
CA VAL A 339 -17.82 2.44 -14.12
C VAL A 339 -16.37 2.00 -13.90
N ASN A 340 -15.44 2.95 -13.79
CA ASN A 340 -14.03 2.68 -13.51
C ASN A 340 -13.87 1.92 -12.18
N LYS A 341 -14.51 2.39 -11.11
CA LYS A 341 -14.48 1.73 -9.79
C LYS A 341 -14.99 0.29 -9.84
N VAL A 342 -16.16 0.06 -10.44
CA VAL A 342 -16.81 -1.27 -10.51
C VAL A 342 -15.98 -2.23 -11.35
N LEU A 343 -15.58 -1.83 -12.56
CA LEU A 343 -14.81 -2.70 -13.44
C LEU A 343 -13.40 -2.94 -12.93
N GLY A 344 -12.75 -1.95 -12.30
CA GLY A 344 -11.47 -2.12 -11.63
C GLY A 344 -11.52 -3.13 -10.49
N LYS A 345 -12.59 -3.08 -9.68
CA LYS A 345 -12.82 -4.10 -8.63
C LYS A 345 -13.03 -5.49 -9.23
N LEU A 346 -13.89 -5.61 -10.24
CA LEU A 346 -14.15 -6.89 -10.91
C LEU A 346 -12.88 -7.45 -11.58
N ARG A 347 -12.05 -6.60 -12.17
CA ARG A 347 -10.76 -6.98 -12.76
C ARG A 347 -9.88 -7.72 -11.75
N ILE A 348 -9.80 -7.24 -10.51
CA ILE A 348 -9.06 -7.91 -9.42
C ILE A 348 -9.70 -9.25 -9.05
N GLU A 349 -11.04 -9.31 -8.96
CA GLU A 349 -11.75 -10.54 -8.60
C GLU A 349 -11.66 -11.61 -9.69
N PHE A 350 -11.69 -11.23 -10.97
CA PHE A 350 -11.41 -12.14 -12.07
C PHE A 350 -9.97 -12.67 -12.00
N ALA A 351 -8.98 -11.81 -11.74
CA ALA A 351 -7.60 -12.25 -11.60
C ALA A 351 -7.41 -13.24 -10.44
N ASN A 352 -8.11 -13.04 -9.33
CA ASN A 352 -8.13 -13.98 -8.21
C ASN A 352 -8.78 -15.31 -8.60
N HIS A 353 -9.94 -15.27 -9.26
CA HIS A 353 -10.69 -16.44 -9.69
C HIS A 353 -9.89 -17.33 -10.65
N PHE A 354 -9.28 -16.70 -11.67
CA PHE A 354 -8.48 -17.38 -12.69
C PHE A 354 -7.01 -17.56 -12.27
N LYS A 355 -6.64 -17.20 -11.04
CA LYS A 355 -5.29 -17.35 -10.47
C LYS A 355 -4.20 -16.74 -11.35
N LEU A 356 -4.45 -15.55 -11.88
CA LEU A 356 -3.55 -14.85 -12.82
C LEU A 356 -2.37 -14.15 -12.15
N LYS A 357 -2.31 -14.17 -10.82
CA LYS A 357 -1.28 -13.50 -10.02
C LYS A 357 -0.14 -14.47 -9.74
N ASP A 358 0.92 -14.42 -10.56
CA ASP A 358 2.14 -15.17 -10.29
C ASP A 358 2.84 -14.61 -9.03
N PRO A 359 3.09 -15.45 -7.98
CA PRO A 359 3.74 -15.00 -6.75
C PRO A 359 5.24 -14.67 -6.91
N ASN A 360 5.89 -15.13 -7.99
CA ASN A 360 7.31 -14.91 -8.27
C ASN A 360 7.55 -13.72 -9.21
N VAL A 361 6.48 -13.06 -9.65
CA VAL A 361 6.53 -11.86 -10.49
C VAL A 361 6.05 -10.66 -9.68
N ILE A 362 6.80 -9.56 -9.75
CA ILE A 362 6.42 -8.26 -9.20
C ILE A 362 6.18 -7.29 -10.36
N SER A 363 5.01 -6.67 -10.41
CA SER A 363 4.80 -5.50 -11.28
C SER A 363 5.08 -4.22 -10.52
N LEU A 364 5.84 -3.32 -11.12
CA LEU A 364 6.16 -2.00 -10.57
C LEU A 364 5.64 -0.91 -11.51
N VAL A 365 4.93 0.06 -10.96
CA VAL A 365 4.45 1.21 -11.72
C VAL A 365 4.54 2.49 -10.89
N TRP A 366 5.14 3.53 -11.47
CA TRP A 366 5.01 4.89 -11.02
C TRP A 366 3.74 5.50 -11.58
N ILE A 367 2.88 5.95 -10.68
CA ILE A 367 1.71 6.75 -10.99
C ILE A 367 2.11 8.20 -10.76
N ILE A 368 1.95 9.03 -11.78
CA ILE A 368 2.35 10.43 -11.77
C ILE A 368 1.15 11.31 -12.12
N ASP A 369 1.32 12.62 -12.04
CA ASP A 369 0.35 13.58 -12.55
C ASP A 369 -1.02 13.44 -11.86
N PHE A 370 -0.96 13.34 -10.52
CA PHE A 370 -2.16 13.33 -9.68
C PHE A 370 -2.89 14.69 -9.74
N PRO A 371 -4.23 14.69 -9.70
CA PRO A 371 -5.01 15.92 -9.52
C PRO A 371 -4.57 16.64 -8.25
N PHE A 372 -4.34 17.95 -8.35
CA PHE A 372 -4.00 18.78 -7.19
C PHE A 372 -5.23 19.02 -6.31
N TYR A 373 -6.39 19.17 -6.94
CA TYR A 373 -7.70 19.28 -6.30
C TYR A 373 -8.61 18.14 -6.72
N GLU A 374 -9.58 17.81 -5.87
CA GLU A 374 -10.64 16.84 -6.15
C GLU A 374 -12.02 17.40 -5.82
N TRP A 375 -13.06 16.76 -6.36
CA TRP A 375 -14.44 17.07 -5.99
C TRP A 375 -14.83 16.26 -4.75
N ASP A 376 -15.06 16.95 -3.64
CA ASP A 376 -15.58 16.36 -2.42
C ASP A 376 -17.08 16.09 -2.59
N GLU A 377 -17.44 14.82 -2.82
CA GLU A 377 -18.82 14.40 -2.97
C GLU A 377 -19.65 14.53 -1.69
N THR A 378 -19.03 14.60 -0.52
CA THR A 378 -19.71 14.75 0.78
C THR A 378 -20.12 16.19 0.99
N HIS A 379 -19.18 17.12 0.81
CA HIS A 379 -19.41 18.54 1.05
C HIS A 379 -19.82 19.31 -0.21
N LYS A 380 -19.87 18.65 -1.37
CA LYS A 380 -20.24 19.21 -2.69
C LYS A 380 -19.43 20.46 -3.03
N LYS A 381 -18.11 20.37 -2.87
CA LYS A 381 -17.15 21.45 -3.14
C LYS A 381 -15.84 20.88 -3.69
N VAL A 382 -15.02 21.74 -4.29
CA VAL A 382 -13.63 21.40 -4.59
C VAL A 382 -12.81 21.46 -3.29
N ASP A 383 -11.94 20.49 -3.08
CA ASP A 383 -10.96 20.46 -1.98
C ASP A 383 -9.62 19.90 -2.48
N PHE A 384 -8.60 19.84 -1.61
CA PHE A 384 -7.32 19.19 -1.95
C PHE A 384 -7.51 17.68 -2.13
N GLY A 385 -6.98 17.11 -3.23
CA GLY A 385 -7.06 15.67 -3.48
C GLY A 385 -6.10 14.83 -2.65
N HIS A 386 -4.96 15.42 -2.28
CA HIS A 386 -3.94 14.75 -1.47
C HIS A 386 -3.32 15.74 -0.50
N ASN A 387 -2.01 15.96 -0.59
CA ASN A 387 -1.29 16.79 0.35
C ASN A 387 -1.24 18.26 -0.16
N PRO A 388 -1.68 19.25 0.64
CA PRO A 388 -1.63 20.66 0.25
C PRO A 388 -0.21 21.24 0.11
N PHE A 389 0.82 20.51 0.53
CA PHE A 389 2.23 20.88 0.39
C PHE A 389 2.84 20.47 -0.96
N SER A 390 2.13 19.75 -1.82
CA SER A 390 2.61 19.41 -3.16
C SER A 390 2.72 20.66 -4.05
N MET A 391 3.71 20.71 -4.93
CA MET A 391 3.84 21.79 -5.91
C MET A 391 2.86 21.55 -7.07
N PRO A 392 1.95 22.48 -7.39
CA PRO A 392 1.15 22.39 -8.61
C PRO A 392 2.06 22.59 -9.82
N LYS A 393 1.88 21.79 -10.87
CA LYS A 393 2.58 22.00 -12.14
C LYS A 393 2.18 23.36 -12.70
N GLY A 394 3.16 24.16 -13.10
CA GLY A 394 2.96 25.56 -13.51
C GLY A 394 2.92 26.56 -12.36
N GLY A 395 3.05 26.12 -11.11
CA GLY A 395 3.22 26.98 -9.93
C GLY A 395 2.03 27.92 -9.68
N VAL A 396 2.33 29.10 -9.13
CA VAL A 396 1.30 30.10 -8.75
C VAL A 396 0.51 30.61 -9.95
N GLU A 397 1.08 30.61 -11.15
CA GLU A 397 0.38 31.13 -12.34
C GLU A 397 -0.71 30.16 -12.82
N ALA A 398 -0.49 28.85 -12.71
CA ALA A 398 -1.54 27.85 -12.97
C ALA A 398 -2.72 28.01 -11.99
N LEU A 399 -2.41 28.23 -10.72
CA LEU A 399 -3.40 28.51 -9.68
C LEU A 399 -4.21 29.78 -10.02
N LYS A 400 -3.53 30.90 -10.27
CA LYS A 400 -4.19 32.18 -10.60
C LYS A 400 -5.03 32.11 -11.87
N ALA A 401 -4.66 31.26 -12.83
CA ALA A 401 -5.41 31.10 -14.06
C ALA A 401 -6.75 30.36 -13.87
N ALA A 402 -6.86 29.47 -12.88
CA ALA A 402 -8.07 28.71 -12.63
C ALA A 402 -9.17 29.56 -11.96
N LYS A 403 -10.27 29.79 -12.66
CA LYS A 403 -11.41 30.61 -12.19
C LYS A 403 -12.68 29.79 -11.95
N THR A 404 -12.80 28.67 -12.64
CA THR A 404 -13.92 27.72 -12.53
C THR A 404 -13.49 26.46 -11.78
N ASP A 405 -14.45 25.70 -11.26
CA ASP A 405 -14.14 24.43 -10.60
C ASP A 405 -13.54 23.41 -11.57
N GLU A 406 -13.96 23.42 -12.84
CA GLU A 406 -13.41 22.57 -13.90
C GLU A 406 -11.93 22.88 -14.17
N GLU A 407 -11.55 24.15 -14.23
CA GLU A 407 -10.15 24.56 -14.37
C GLU A 407 -9.32 24.20 -13.13
N LYS A 408 -9.88 24.29 -11.91
CA LYS A 408 -9.20 23.86 -10.69
C LYS A 408 -8.93 22.35 -10.72
N LEU A 409 -9.94 21.55 -11.06
CA LEU A 409 -9.83 20.09 -11.14
C LEU A 409 -8.86 19.61 -12.24
N ALA A 410 -8.58 20.45 -13.24
CA ALA A 410 -7.58 20.19 -14.28
C ALA A 410 -6.13 20.45 -13.82
N ILE A 411 -5.91 21.08 -12.65
CA ILE A 411 -4.57 21.33 -12.13
C ILE A 411 -3.98 20.01 -11.64
N VAL A 412 -2.78 19.73 -12.11
CA VAL A 412 -2.00 18.53 -11.77
C VAL A 412 -0.86 18.90 -10.82
N ALA A 413 -0.60 18.06 -9.83
CA ALA A 413 0.55 18.17 -8.94
C ALA A 413 1.75 17.39 -9.49
N ASP A 414 2.98 17.83 -9.19
CA ASP A 414 4.16 16.94 -9.31
C ASP A 414 4.24 16.01 -8.10
N GLN A 415 3.18 15.21 -7.96
CA GLN A 415 3.02 14.15 -6.99
C GLN A 415 3.10 12.82 -7.72
N TYR A 416 3.62 11.81 -7.01
CA TYR A 416 3.88 10.50 -7.57
C TYR A 416 3.81 9.42 -6.49
N ASP A 417 3.19 8.30 -6.88
CA ASP A 417 3.07 7.11 -6.06
C ASP A 417 3.70 5.93 -6.79
N MET A 418 4.23 4.95 -6.05
CA MET A 418 4.64 3.67 -6.63
C MET A 418 3.69 2.58 -6.17
N ALA A 419 3.14 1.83 -7.13
CA ALA A 419 2.42 0.60 -6.85
C ALA A 419 3.28 -0.64 -7.15
N MET A 420 3.23 -1.60 -6.24
CA MET A 420 3.82 -2.93 -6.33
C MET A 420 2.69 -3.95 -6.27
N ASN A 421 2.44 -4.70 -7.35
CA ASN A 421 1.37 -5.72 -7.41
C ASN A 421 -0.03 -5.21 -6.99
N GLY A 422 -0.32 -3.95 -7.25
CA GLY A 422 -1.58 -3.31 -6.85
C GLY A 422 -1.63 -2.78 -5.41
N TYR A 423 -0.52 -2.84 -4.69
CA TYR A 423 -0.33 -2.17 -3.41
C TYR A 423 0.45 -0.88 -3.59
N GLU A 424 -0.09 0.23 -3.11
CA GLU A 424 0.67 1.49 -2.98
C GLU A 424 1.78 1.28 -1.94
N ILE A 425 3.04 1.34 -2.37
CA ILE A 425 4.21 1.17 -1.50
C ILE A 425 4.98 2.46 -1.30
N CYS A 426 4.70 3.50 -2.08
CA CYS A 426 5.38 4.79 -2.01
C CYS A 426 4.42 5.91 -2.32
N SER A 427 4.57 7.02 -1.61
CA SER A 427 3.98 8.31 -2.01
C SER A 427 4.99 9.44 -1.80
N GLY A 428 5.02 10.39 -2.73
CA GLY A 428 5.97 11.49 -2.74
C GLY A 428 5.51 12.66 -3.62
N ALA A 429 6.16 13.80 -3.45
CA ALA A 429 5.90 14.97 -4.28
C ALA A 429 7.10 15.92 -4.29
N VAL A 430 7.17 16.76 -5.33
CA VAL A 430 7.89 18.04 -5.23
C VAL A 430 7.13 18.95 -4.29
N ARG A 431 7.84 19.58 -3.35
CA ARG A 431 7.22 20.37 -2.28
C ARG A 431 7.13 21.83 -2.64
N ASN A 432 6.06 22.43 -2.19
CA ASN A 432 5.93 23.86 -2.15
C ASN A 432 6.91 24.44 -1.13
N HIS A 433 7.83 25.27 -1.59
CA HIS A 433 8.83 25.98 -0.79
C HIS A 433 8.57 27.50 -0.75
N ASN A 434 7.49 27.98 -1.38
CA ASN A 434 7.15 29.40 -1.50
C ASN A 434 5.82 29.71 -0.79
N PRO A 435 5.84 30.53 0.29
CA PRO A 435 4.62 30.90 1.02
C PRO A 435 3.50 31.47 0.14
N GLU A 436 3.83 32.25 -0.90
CA GLU A 436 2.83 32.86 -1.78
C GLU A 436 2.08 31.83 -2.62
N VAL A 437 2.76 30.76 -3.07
CA VAL A 437 2.11 29.63 -3.74
C VAL A 437 1.15 28.94 -2.77
N MET A 438 1.56 28.79 -1.51
CA MET A 438 0.72 28.14 -0.49
C MET A 438 -0.53 28.97 -0.19
N TYR A 439 -0.38 30.28 0.02
CA TYR A 439 -1.51 31.17 0.23
C TYR A 439 -2.48 31.18 -0.96
N GLU A 440 -1.98 31.17 -2.20
CA GLU A 440 -2.84 31.09 -3.39
C GLU A 440 -3.58 29.75 -3.48
N ALA A 441 -2.89 28.62 -3.24
CA ALA A 441 -3.47 27.29 -3.31
C ALA A 441 -4.65 27.12 -2.33
N PHE A 442 -4.51 27.65 -1.12
CA PHE A 442 -5.60 27.70 -0.13
C PHE A 442 -6.65 28.77 -0.46
N GLY A 443 -6.23 29.92 -0.97
CA GLY A 443 -7.09 31.05 -1.32
C GLY A 443 -8.13 30.72 -2.38
N ILE A 444 -7.77 29.92 -3.37
CA ILE A 444 -8.68 29.47 -4.45
C ILE A 444 -9.81 28.58 -3.92
N LEU A 445 -9.59 27.92 -2.78
CA LEU A 445 -10.61 27.14 -2.05
C LEU A 445 -11.39 27.99 -1.03
N GLY A 446 -11.09 29.29 -0.93
CA GLY A 446 -11.79 30.23 -0.05
C GLY A 446 -11.18 30.38 1.35
N TYR A 447 -9.99 29.84 1.61
CA TYR A 447 -9.30 30.03 2.89
C TYR A 447 -8.46 31.32 2.87
N ASP A 448 -8.54 32.12 3.93
CA ASP A 448 -7.72 33.33 4.04
C ASP A 448 -6.29 33.03 4.55
N ARG A 449 -5.40 34.03 4.45
CA ARG A 449 -4.02 33.89 4.93
C ARG A 449 -3.93 33.59 6.44
N SER A 450 -4.86 34.11 7.24
CA SER A 450 -4.86 33.91 8.69
C SER A 450 -5.17 32.46 9.07
N TYR A 451 -6.03 31.79 8.30
CA TYR A 451 -6.28 30.36 8.42
C TYR A 451 -5.00 29.56 8.15
N VAL A 452 -4.30 29.88 7.05
CA VAL A 452 -3.05 29.21 6.67
C VAL A 452 -1.97 29.43 7.73
N ASP A 453 -1.80 30.66 8.21
CA ASP A 453 -0.82 30.99 9.26
C ASP A 453 -1.14 30.29 10.59
N ALA A 454 -2.41 30.18 10.97
CA ALA A 454 -2.83 29.51 12.19
C ALA A 454 -2.59 27.98 12.12
N LYS A 455 -2.79 27.38 10.94
CA LYS A 455 -2.64 25.93 10.75
C LYS A 455 -1.20 25.50 10.46
N PHE A 456 -0.43 26.32 9.72
CA PHE A 456 0.87 25.95 9.17
C PHE A 456 1.98 26.96 9.49
N GLY A 457 1.78 27.79 10.52
CA GLY A 457 2.66 28.93 10.83
C GLY A 457 4.14 28.58 10.98
N ALA A 458 4.47 27.41 11.55
CA ALA A 458 5.87 26.98 11.68
C ALA A 458 6.54 26.77 10.31
N MET A 459 5.89 26.08 9.38
CA MET A 459 6.40 25.85 8.02
C MET A 459 6.46 27.15 7.22
N ILE A 460 5.38 27.92 7.23
CA ILE A 460 5.31 29.23 6.56
C ILE A 460 6.43 30.15 7.05
N ASN A 461 6.69 30.16 8.37
CA ASN A 461 7.76 30.96 8.94
C ASN A 461 9.14 30.47 8.47
N ALA A 462 9.38 29.16 8.47
CA ALA A 462 10.64 28.59 8.00
C ALA A 462 10.91 28.93 6.51
N PHE A 463 9.90 28.84 5.66
CA PHE A 463 10.05 29.12 4.22
C PHE A 463 10.44 30.56 3.90
N LYS A 464 10.11 31.53 4.77
CA LYS A 464 10.50 32.95 4.63
C LYS A 464 12.02 33.17 4.76
N TYR A 465 12.75 32.22 5.33
CA TYR A 465 14.21 32.32 5.53
C TYR A 465 15.03 31.61 4.44
N GLY A 466 14.42 31.37 3.27
CA GLY A 466 15.12 30.82 2.11
C GLY A 466 15.05 29.30 2.04
N ALA A 467 13.82 28.74 1.97
CA ALA A 467 13.66 27.32 1.68
C ALA A 467 14.12 27.00 0.25
N PRO A 468 14.98 25.99 0.04
CA PRO A 468 15.34 25.56 -1.31
C PRO A 468 14.16 24.83 -1.97
N PRO A 469 14.13 24.73 -3.31
CA PRO A 469 13.33 23.70 -3.98
C PRO A 469 13.68 22.34 -3.39
N HIS A 470 12.70 21.50 -3.10
CA HIS A 470 12.94 20.18 -2.52
C HIS A 470 11.83 19.21 -2.87
N ALA A 471 12.18 17.93 -2.87
CA ALA A 471 11.27 16.84 -3.19
C ALA A 471 11.67 15.58 -2.43
N GLY A 472 10.70 14.70 -2.21
CA GLY A 472 10.97 13.42 -1.58
C GLY A 472 9.74 12.55 -1.46
N CYS A 473 9.94 11.35 -0.93
CA CYS A 473 8.93 10.33 -0.83
C CYS A 473 9.11 9.49 0.43
N ALA A 474 8.12 8.65 0.73
CA ALA A 474 8.18 7.68 1.79
C ALA A 474 7.72 6.31 1.27
N PHE A 475 8.54 5.27 1.50
CA PHE A 475 8.20 3.90 1.17
C PHE A 475 7.69 3.13 2.40
N GLY A 476 6.52 2.51 2.29
CA GLY A 476 5.96 1.62 3.31
C GLY A 476 6.76 0.32 3.45
N ILE A 477 7.68 0.25 4.40
CA ILE A 477 8.61 -0.88 4.57
C ILE A 477 7.84 -2.17 4.83
N ASP A 478 6.85 -2.14 5.71
CA ASP A 478 6.08 -3.32 6.09
C ASP A 478 5.32 -3.93 4.91
N ARG A 479 4.68 -3.09 4.10
CA ARG A 479 3.90 -3.52 2.93
C ARG A 479 4.80 -4.00 1.80
N MET A 480 5.90 -3.30 1.55
CA MET A 480 6.91 -3.73 0.58
C MET A 480 7.51 -5.09 0.99
N PHE A 481 7.85 -5.26 2.27
CA PHE A 481 8.41 -6.52 2.76
C PHE A 481 7.40 -7.68 2.67
N MET A 482 6.12 -7.44 2.98
CA MET A 482 5.04 -8.40 2.80
C MET A 482 4.98 -8.91 1.36
N GLU A 483 4.96 -8.02 0.37
CA GLU A 483 4.91 -8.38 -1.05
C GLU A 483 6.18 -9.09 -1.55
N LEU A 484 7.35 -8.59 -1.13
CA LEU A 484 8.65 -9.21 -1.45
C LEU A 484 8.75 -10.64 -0.92
N MET A 485 8.22 -10.90 0.27
CA MET A 485 8.20 -12.25 0.86
C MET A 485 7.03 -13.12 0.36
N GLY A 486 6.07 -12.55 -0.38
CA GLY A 486 4.90 -13.28 -0.87
C GLY A 486 3.90 -13.64 0.24
N GLU A 487 3.88 -12.86 1.32
CA GLU A 487 2.88 -13.00 2.39
C GLU A 487 1.61 -12.22 2.02
N THR A 488 0.44 -12.72 2.44
CA THR A 488 -0.86 -12.07 2.12
C THR A 488 -1.41 -11.22 3.28
N ASN A 489 -0.71 -11.22 4.41
CA ASN A 489 -1.10 -10.52 5.62
C ASN A 489 0.12 -9.87 6.25
N ILE A 490 0.08 -8.57 6.44
CA ILE A 490 1.18 -7.74 6.96
C ILE A 490 1.59 -8.15 8.38
N ARG A 491 0.71 -8.82 9.13
CA ARG A 491 1.00 -9.34 10.48
C ARG A 491 1.97 -10.53 10.47
N GLU A 492 2.14 -11.20 9.33
CA GLU A 492 3.13 -12.26 9.17
C GLU A 492 4.56 -11.71 9.11
N VAL A 493 4.73 -10.41 8.81
CA VAL A 493 6.04 -9.78 8.63
C VAL A 493 6.45 -8.82 9.76
N VAL A 494 5.73 -8.84 10.88
CA VAL A 494 5.97 -8.01 12.07
C VAL A 494 6.14 -8.89 13.30
N ALA A 495 7.07 -8.56 14.20
CA ALA A 495 7.33 -9.37 15.38
C ALA A 495 6.11 -9.46 16.32
N PHE A 496 5.52 -8.33 16.67
CA PHE A 496 4.41 -8.22 17.63
C PHE A 496 3.27 -7.35 17.06
N PRO A 497 2.48 -7.87 16.11
CA PRO A 497 1.40 -7.12 15.51
C PRO A 497 0.15 -7.11 16.41
N LYS A 498 -0.64 -6.04 16.29
CA LYS A 498 -2.03 -6.02 16.79
C LYS A 498 -2.94 -6.83 15.87
N ASN A 499 -4.02 -7.39 16.40
CA ASN A 499 -4.99 -8.15 15.62
C ASN A 499 -5.89 -7.25 14.75
N GLY A 500 -6.86 -7.84 14.04
CA GLY A 500 -7.82 -7.12 13.19
C GLY A 500 -8.79 -6.19 13.93
N SER A 501 -8.75 -6.12 15.26
CA SER A 501 -9.50 -5.17 16.08
C SER A 501 -8.58 -4.16 16.79
N GLY A 502 -7.31 -4.08 16.39
CA GLY A 502 -6.35 -3.16 16.99
C GLY A 502 -5.87 -3.57 18.40
N VAL A 503 -6.07 -4.83 18.78
CA VAL A 503 -5.71 -5.36 20.11
C VAL A 503 -4.43 -6.18 20.03
N ASP A 504 -3.48 -5.91 20.93
CA ASP A 504 -2.41 -6.85 21.25
C ASP A 504 -2.97 -7.88 22.24
N VAL A 505 -3.26 -9.07 21.74
CA VAL A 505 -3.83 -10.19 22.53
C VAL A 505 -2.79 -10.91 23.39
N MET A 506 -1.50 -10.65 23.18
CA MET A 506 -0.42 -11.19 24.02
C MET A 506 -0.28 -10.34 25.29
N MET A 507 -0.27 -9.02 25.11
CA MET A 507 -0.09 -8.05 26.20
C MET A 507 -1.40 -7.57 26.81
N ASN A 508 -2.54 -7.90 26.21
CA ASN A 508 -3.86 -7.34 26.53
C ASN A 508 -3.87 -5.80 26.45
N SER A 509 -3.37 -5.25 25.33
CA SER A 509 -3.34 -3.81 25.08
C SER A 509 -4.34 -3.42 23.97
N PRO A 510 -5.06 -2.29 24.08
CA PRO A 510 -5.03 -1.31 25.18
C PRO A 510 -5.62 -1.86 26.49
N SER A 511 -5.25 -1.26 27.62
CA SER A 511 -5.71 -1.63 28.97
C SER A 511 -6.15 -0.41 29.77
N GLU A 512 -6.87 -0.64 30.87
CA GLU A 512 -7.10 0.39 31.88
C GLU A 512 -5.77 0.81 32.55
N VAL A 513 -5.73 2.05 33.04
CA VAL A 513 -4.61 2.65 33.78
C VAL A 513 -5.06 3.04 35.18
N ASP A 514 -4.13 3.27 36.10
CA ASP A 514 -4.47 3.72 37.45
C ASP A 514 -5.19 5.08 37.38
N PRO A 515 -6.36 5.27 38.03
CA PRO A 515 -7.08 6.54 38.05
C PRO A 515 -6.22 7.75 38.48
N GLN A 516 -5.19 7.53 39.31
CA GLN A 516 -4.25 8.58 39.69
C GLN A 516 -3.44 9.10 38.48
N GLN A 517 -3.11 8.25 37.51
CA GLN A 517 -2.42 8.66 36.28
C GLN A 517 -3.30 9.58 35.43
N LEU A 518 -4.60 9.28 35.31
CA LEU A 518 -5.56 10.13 34.59
C LEU A 518 -5.68 11.50 35.26
N LYS A 519 -5.79 11.53 36.60
CA LYS A 519 -5.86 12.77 37.38
C LYS A 519 -4.61 13.65 37.18
N GLU A 520 -3.42 13.07 37.12
CA GLU A 520 -2.17 13.81 36.87
C GLU A 520 -2.12 14.41 35.46
N LEU A 521 -2.78 13.76 34.50
CA LEU A 521 -2.95 14.23 33.12
C LEU A 521 -4.10 15.24 32.97
N GLY A 522 -4.93 15.43 34.00
CA GLY A 522 -6.11 16.29 33.95
C GLY A 522 -7.27 15.67 33.15
N LEU A 523 -7.36 14.34 33.11
CA LEU A 523 -8.39 13.55 32.42
C LEU A 523 -9.35 12.86 33.39
#